data_AF-A0A517XNB6-F1
#
_entry.id   AF-A0A517XNB6-F1
#
_cell.length_a   1.000
_cell.length_b   1.000
_cell.length_c   1.000
_cell.angle_alpha   90.00
_cell.angle_beta   90.00
_cell.angle_gamma   90.00
#
_symmetry.space_group_name_H-M   'P 1'
#
loop_
_entity.id
_entity.type
_entity.pdbx_description
1 polymer ?
#
loop_
_entity_poly.entity_id
_entity_poly.type
_entity_poly.pdbx_seq_one_letter_code
_entity_poly.pdbx_strand_id
1 'polypeptide(L)'
;MKSPLDPTPSPADPRTRPVAAGLADGGDVYVRDANGTVHVLPDGPHLHPKVLGGAQPAMYAGDMTVRRGRVVDLTNLSGTFKFDDEDGLRDVADELRRAGLTVERGAVRFFPADGSRPVVLA
;
A
#
# COMPACT_ATOMS: atom_id res chain seq x y z
N MET A 1 6.55 6.41 -10.65
CA MET A 1 5.19 5.86 -10.84
C MET A 1 5.27 4.63 -11.75
N LYS A 2 4.34 3.68 -11.57
CA LYS A 2 4.21 2.47 -12.40
C LYS A 2 2.75 2.35 -12.89
N SER A 3 2.58 1.94 -14.13
CA SER A 3 1.28 1.54 -14.66
C SER A 3 0.85 0.17 -14.09
N PRO A 4 -0.46 -0.12 -14.02
CA PRO A 4 -0.93 -1.45 -13.64
C PRO A 4 -0.52 -2.49 -14.71
N LEU A 5 -0.27 -3.73 -14.27
CA LEU A 5 0.08 -4.86 -15.11
C LEU A 5 -1.07 -5.25 -16.05
N ASP A 6 -2.30 -5.18 -15.55
CA ASP A 6 -3.53 -5.27 -16.34
C ASP A 6 -4.08 -3.85 -16.58
N PRO A 7 -4.13 -3.36 -17.83
CA PRO A 7 -4.63 -2.04 -18.14
C PRO A 7 -6.16 -1.95 -18.17
N THR A 8 -6.89 -3.05 -17.93
CA THR A 8 -8.35 -3.07 -17.96
C THR A 8 -8.92 -2.14 -16.87
N PRO A 9 -9.64 -1.07 -17.24
CA PRO A 9 -10.11 -0.11 -16.26
C PRO A 9 -11.24 -0.71 -15.41
N SER A 10 -11.02 -0.71 -14.09
CA SER A 10 -12.06 -0.97 -13.09
C SER A 10 -12.54 0.35 -12.47
N PRO A 11 -13.82 0.48 -12.10
CA PRO A 11 -14.26 1.62 -11.30
C PRO A 11 -13.57 1.62 -9.93
N ALA A 12 -13.37 2.80 -9.36
CA ALA A 12 -12.90 2.92 -7.99
C ALA A 12 -13.93 2.32 -7.02
N ASP A 13 -13.48 1.60 -6.00
CA ASP A 13 -14.33 1.08 -4.94
C ASP A 13 -14.77 2.24 -4.03
N PRO A 14 -16.07 2.38 -3.72
CA PRO A 14 -16.56 3.49 -2.90
C PRO A 14 -16.06 3.47 -1.45
N ARG A 15 -15.47 2.36 -0.98
CA ARG A 15 -14.87 2.25 0.34
C ARG A 15 -13.43 2.75 0.38
N THR A 16 -12.82 3.03 -0.78
CA THR A 16 -11.49 3.64 -0.82
C THR A 16 -11.51 4.98 -0.09
N ARG A 17 -10.47 5.22 0.69
CA ARG A 17 -10.30 6.48 1.42
C ARG A 17 -8.81 6.81 1.63
N PRO A 18 -8.46 8.10 1.78
CA PRO A 18 -7.15 8.48 2.29
C PRO A 18 -6.92 7.89 3.68
N VAL A 19 -5.67 7.53 3.95
CA VAL A 19 -5.25 7.02 5.25
C VAL A 19 -5.31 8.13 6.32
N ALA A 20 -5.65 7.78 7.56
CA ALA A 20 -5.71 8.71 8.70
C ALA A 20 -5.52 7.98 10.03
N ALA A 21 -5.17 8.72 11.10
CA ALA A 21 -4.87 8.21 12.45
C ALA A 21 -5.96 7.31 13.09
N GLY A 22 -7.19 7.32 12.59
CA GLY A 22 -8.30 6.47 13.03
C GLY A 22 -8.59 5.27 12.12
N LEU A 23 -7.60 4.79 11.37
CA LEU A 23 -7.75 3.60 10.54
C LEU A 23 -8.15 2.40 11.44
N ALA A 24 -9.17 1.66 11.00
CA ALA A 24 -9.67 0.51 11.74
C ALA A 24 -8.67 -0.64 11.68
N ASP A 25 -8.68 -1.49 12.71
CA ASP A 25 -7.91 -2.73 12.68
C ASP A 25 -8.39 -3.64 11.54
N GLY A 26 -7.45 -4.30 10.87
CA GLY A 26 -7.73 -5.13 9.70
C GLY A 26 -6.58 -5.19 8.71
N GLY A 27 -6.78 -5.92 7.61
CA GLY A 27 -5.93 -5.87 6.43
C GLY A 27 -6.51 -4.91 5.41
N ASP A 28 -5.65 -4.11 4.78
CA ASP A 28 -5.99 -3.19 3.71
C ASP A 28 -4.98 -3.36 2.55
N VAL A 29 -5.46 -3.27 1.31
CA VAL A 29 -4.60 -2.92 0.18
C VAL A 29 -4.39 -1.40 0.19
N TYR A 30 -3.21 -0.94 -0.20
CA TYR A 30 -2.93 0.49 -0.31
C TYR A 30 -2.36 0.88 -1.67
N VAL A 31 -2.60 2.13 -2.06
CA VAL A 31 -1.98 2.78 -3.23
C VAL A 31 -1.58 4.21 -2.87
N ARG A 32 -0.32 4.56 -3.13
CA ARG A 32 0.16 5.95 -3.11
C ARG A 32 -0.07 6.58 -4.47
N ASP A 33 -0.90 7.61 -4.54
CA ASP A 33 -1.23 8.32 -5.77
C ASP A 33 -0.11 9.26 -6.23
N ALA A 34 -0.31 9.94 -7.37
CA ALA A 34 0.65 10.87 -7.95
C ALA A 34 0.93 12.14 -7.09
N ASN A 35 0.05 12.44 -6.13
CA ASN A 35 0.21 13.55 -5.18
C ASN A 35 0.88 13.09 -3.87
N GLY A 36 1.28 11.82 -3.78
CA GLY A 36 1.84 11.23 -2.57
C GLY A 36 0.80 10.84 -1.53
N THR A 37 -0.50 10.93 -1.81
CA THR A 37 -1.54 10.51 -0.85
C THR A 37 -1.63 8.99 -0.84
N VAL A 38 -1.58 8.39 0.36
CA VAL A 38 -1.82 6.95 0.53
C VAL A 38 -3.31 6.72 0.73
N HIS A 39 -3.92 6.01 -0.22
CA HIS A 39 -5.28 5.53 -0.17
C HIS A 39 -5.30 4.08 0.26
N VAL A 40 -6.31 3.70 1.04
CA VAL A 40 -6.52 2.34 1.57
C VAL A 40 -7.90 1.83 1.22
N LEU A 41 -8.01 0.51 1.10
CA LEU A 41 -9.24 -0.22 0.88
C LEU A 41 -9.16 -1.56 1.63
N PRO A 42 -10.17 -1.95 2.43
CA PRO A 42 -10.12 -3.22 3.16
C PRO A 42 -9.88 -4.40 2.22
N ASP A 43 -8.92 -5.25 2.59
CA ASP A 43 -8.39 -6.30 1.74
C ASP A 43 -9.47 -7.32 1.29
N GLY A 44 -9.22 -7.96 0.14
CA GLY A 44 -10.12 -8.85 -0.53
C GLY A 44 -9.68 -9.18 -1.96
N PRO A 45 -10.46 -9.97 -2.70
CA PRO A 45 -10.06 -10.43 -4.02
C PRO A 45 -10.00 -9.28 -5.04
N HIS A 46 -8.83 -9.08 -5.63
CA HIS A 46 -8.60 -8.19 -6.77
C HIS A 46 -8.97 -6.72 -6.49
N LEU A 47 -8.39 -6.16 -5.42
CA LEU A 47 -8.73 -4.82 -4.93
C LEU A 47 -7.76 -3.70 -5.30
N HIS A 48 -6.45 -3.95 -5.48
CA HIS A 48 -5.50 -2.90 -5.91
C HIS A 48 -5.94 -2.11 -7.16
N PRO A 49 -6.53 -2.70 -8.23
CA PRO A 49 -6.99 -1.94 -9.40
C PRO A 49 -8.14 -0.97 -9.09
N LYS A 50 -8.86 -1.21 -7.98
CA LYS A 50 -10.06 -0.48 -7.58
C LYS A 50 -9.77 0.61 -6.55
N VAL A 51 -8.53 0.75 -6.06
CA VAL A 51 -8.21 1.82 -5.12
C VAL A 51 -8.36 3.17 -5.82
N LEU A 52 -7.57 3.45 -6.85
CA LEU A 52 -7.71 4.66 -7.66
C LEU A 52 -8.73 4.49 -8.80
N GLY A 53 -8.95 3.26 -9.25
CA GLY A 53 -9.77 2.97 -10.43
C GLY A 53 -9.14 3.47 -11.74
N GLY A 54 -9.85 3.23 -12.84
CA GLY A 54 -9.54 3.81 -14.16
C GLY A 54 -8.16 3.44 -14.73
N ALA A 55 -7.55 2.35 -14.26
CA ALA A 55 -6.19 1.95 -14.61
C ALA A 55 -5.13 3.06 -14.37
N GLN A 56 -5.36 3.89 -13.35
CA GLN A 56 -4.44 4.97 -13.02
C GLN A 56 -3.07 4.44 -12.54
N PRO A 57 -1.97 5.11 -12.91
CA PRO A 57 -0.65 4.75 -12.41
C PRO A 57 -0.53 5.08 -10.91
N ALA A 58 0.32 4.32 -10.22
CA ALA A 58 0.60 4.50 -8.80
C ALA A 58 2.07 4.92 -8.58
N MET A 59 2.34 5.72 -7.55
CA MET A 59 3.70 5.94 -7.06
C MET A 59 4.23 4.71 -6.33
N TYR A 60 3.37 4.05 -5.54
CA TYR A 60 3.66 2.80 -4.83
C TYR A 60 2.35 2.08 -4.51
N ALA A 61 2.39 0.77 -4.28
CA ALA A 61 1.23 -0.01 -3.84
C ALA A 61 1.70 -1.25 -3.08
N GLY A 62 0.81 -1.77 -2.25
CA GLY A 62 1.14 -2.90 -1.40
C GLY A 62 -0.01 -3.35 -0.52
N ASP A 63 0.33 -4.17 0.47
CA ASP A 63 -0.59 -4.63 1.51
C ASP A 63 -0.15 -4.12 2.88
N MET A 64 -1.12 -3.83 3.74
CA MET A 64 -0.92 -3.29 5.07
C MET A 64 -1.84 -3.98 6.08
N THR A 65 -1.36 -4.19 7.31
CA THR A 65 -2.20 -4.67 8.43
C THR A 65 -2.12 -3.71 9.60
N VAL A 66 -3.28 -3.32 10.11
CA VAL A 66 -3.44 -2.54 11.35
C VAL A 66 -3.93 -3.43 12.49
N ARG A 67 -3.29 -3.34 13.66
CA ARG A 67 -3.72 -3.98 14.90
C ARG A 67 -3.56 -3.02 16.07
N ARG A 68 -4.60 -2.89 16.89
CA ARG A 68 -4.70 -1.97 18.02
C ARG A 68 -4.33 -0.53 17.63
N GLY A 69 -4.77 -0.10 16.44
CA GLY A 69 -4.48 1.23 15.88
C GLY A 69 -3.03 1.43 15.40
N ARG A 70 -2.28 0.34 15.17
CA ARG A 70 -0.87 0.40 14.75
C ARG A 70 -0.64 -0.43 13.51
N VAL A 71 0.15 0.09 12.57
CA VAL A 71 0.59 -0.65 11.40
C VAL A 71 1.63 -1.67 11.85
N VAL A 72 1.26 -2.95 11.82
CA VAL A 72 2.11 -4.07 12.24
C VAL A 72 2.72 -4.82 11.06
N ASP A 73 2.20 -4.57 9.86
CA ASP A 73 2.72 -5.12 8.62
C ASP A 73 2.49 -4.13 7.48
N LEU A 74 3.52 -3.88 6.68
CA LEU A 74 3.50 -3.03 5.50
C LEU A 74 4.46 -3.60 4.47
N THR A 75 3.94 -3.96 3.30
CA THR A 75 4.69 -4.67 2.26
C THR A 75 4.56 -4.02 0.90
N ASN A 76 5.47 -4.30 -0.04
CA ASN A 76 5.38 -3.90 -1.44
C ASN A 76 4.61 -4.92 -2.32
N LEU A 77 3.86 -5.84 -1.70
CA LEU A 77 3.14 -6.87 -2.44
C LEU A 77 1.89 -6.30 -3.10
N SER A 78 1.88 -6.28 -4.42
CA SER A 78 0.71 -5.92 -5.21
C SER A 78 0.57 -6.86 -6.39
N GLY A 79 -0.60 -7.45 -6.57
CA GLY A 79 -0.93 -8.22 -7.77
C GLY A 79 -1.15 -7.33 -9.01
N THR A 80 -1.23 -6.02 -8.83
CA THR A 80 -1.56 -5.05 -9.89
C THR A 80 -0.37 -4.22 -10.33
N PHE A 81 0.56 -3.91 -9.42
CA PHE A 81 1.72 -3.07 -9.72
C PHE A 81 3.01 -3.79 -9.31
N LYS A 82 4.08 -3.59 -10.07
CA LYS A 82 5.40 -4.15 -9.72
C LYS A 82 6.35 -3.05 -9.25
N PHE A 83 6.65 -3.06 -7.95
CA PHE A 83 7.61 -2.18 -7.30
C PHE A 83 8.80 -2.99 -6.77
N ASP A 84 10.01 -2.56 -7.14
CA ASP A 84 11.28 -3.25 -6.90
C ASP A 84 12.31 -2.35 -6.19
N ASP A 85 11.85 -1.27 -5.56
CA ASP A 85 12.66 -0.33 -4.80
C ASP A 85 12.25 -0.23 -3.33
N GLU A 86 13.23 -0.31 -2.42
CA GLU A 86 13.03 -0.20 -0.97
C GLU A 86 12.65 1.22 -0.53
N ASP A 87 13.23 2.24 -1.19
CA ASP A 87 13.03 3.64 -0.84
C ASP A 87 11.56 4.06 -0.99
N GLY A 88 10.87 3.60 -2.04
CA GLY A 88 9.44 3.85 -2.21
C GLY A 88 8.58 3.24 -1.10
N LEU A 89 8.98 2.10 -0.53
CA LEU A 89 8.28 1.51 0.63
C LEU A 89 8.55 2.30 1.91
N ARG A 90 9.77 2.82 2.10
CA ARG A 90 10.12 3.71 3.22
C ARG A 90 9.33 5.01 3.16
N ASP A 91 9.21 5.60 1.97
CA ASP A 91 8.39 6.77 1.72
C ASP A 91 6.94 6.56 2.15
N VAL A 92 6.35 5.41 1.81
CA VAL A 92 4.98 5.07 2.24
C VAL A 92 4.90 5.01 3.76
N ALA A 93 5.85 4.35 4.43
CA ALA A 93 5.88 4.30 5.89
C ALA A 93 5.95 5.69 6.51
N ASP A 94 6.73 6.60 5.93
CA ASP A 94 6.83 7.99 6.39
C ASP A 94 5.55 8.79 6.13
N GLU A 95 4.87 8.55 5.02
CA GLU A 95 3.55 9.13 4.73
C GLU A 95 2.49 8.67 5.74
N LEU A 96 2.48 7.38 6.10
CA LEU A 96 1.60 6.82 7.13
C LEU A 96 1.85 7.50 8.49
N ARG A 97 3.11 7.71 8.85
CA ARG A 97 3.49 8.44 10.07
C ARG A 97 3.02 9.89 10.02
N ARG A 98 3.19 10.58 8.89
CA ARG A 98 2.69 11.95 8.68
C ARG A 98 1.17 12.04 8.77
N ALA A 99 0.45 11.01 8.34
CA ALA A 99 -1.01 10.90 8.47
C ALA A 99 -1.47 10.55 9.91
N GLY A 100 -0.53 10.41 10.85
CA GLY A 100 -0.79 10.21 12.27
C GLY A 100 -0.90 8.74 12.69
N LEU A 101 -0.51 7.78 11.84
CA LEU A 101 -0.44 6.37 12.21
C LEU A 101 0.89 6.05 12.91
N THR A 102 0.85 5.10 13.83
CA THR A 102 2.06 4.48 14.36
C THR A 102 2.45 3.29 13.50
N VAL A 103 3.64 3.32 12.91
CA VAL A 103 4.24 2.16 12.21
C VAL A 103 5.18 1.44 13.16
N GLU A 104 4.86 0.19 13.50
CA GLU A 104 5.62 -0.60 14.46
C GLU A 104 7.03 -0.93 13.95
N ARG A 105 7.96 -1.11 14.91
CA ARG A 105 9.31 -1.52 14.57
C ARG A 105 9.28 -2.89 13.90
N GLY A 106 9.85 -2.97 12.70
CA GLY A 106 9.89 -4.19 11.90
C GLY A 106 8.60 -4.51 11.13
N ALA A 107 7.61 -3.60 11.14
CA ALA A 107 6.40 -3.75 10.33
C ALA A 107 6.68 -3.65 8.82
N VAL A 108 7.69 -2.87 8.43
CA VAL A 108 8.00 -2.62 7.02
C VAL A 108 8.82 -3.77 6.46
N ARG A 109 8.22 -4.58 5.58
CA ARG A 109 8.84 -5.77 4.99
C ARG A 109 8.84 -5.68 3.47
N PHE A 110 10.03 -5.52 2.91
CA PHE A 110 10.23 -5.50 1.47
C PHE A 110 10.43 -6.90 0.91
N PHE A 111 9.78 -7.21 -0.20
CA PHE A 111 9.86 -8.47 -0.94
C PHE A 111 10.58 -8.22 -2.26
N PRO A 112 11.84 -8.68 -2.38
CA PRO A 112 12.61 -8.53 -3.60
C PRO A 112 12.01 -9.29 -4.78
N ALA A 113 12.10 -8.72 -5.99
CA ALA A 113 11.54 -9.30 -7.20
C ALA A 113 12.23 -10.61 -7.65
N ASP A 114 13.41 -10.92 -7.10
CA ASP A 114 14.17 -12.14 -7.39
C ASP A 114 13.71 -13.36 -6.56
N GLY A 115 12.71 -13.19 -5.70
CA GLY A 115 12.17 -14.26 -4.85
C GLY A 115 13.02 -14.58 -3.62
N SER A 116 14.04 -13.77 -3.32
CA SER A 116 14.78 -13.88 -2.08
C SER A 116 13.91 -13.57 -0.85
N ARG A 117 14.44 -13.83 0.34
CA ARG A 117 13.68 -13.66 1.58
C ARG A 117 13.33 -12.17 1.80
N PRO A 118 12.18 -11.89 2.45
CA PRO A 118 11.80 -10.51 2.74
C PRO A 118 12.83 -9.83 3.65
N VAL A 119 13.11 -8.56 3.36
CA VAL A 119 14.00 -7.70 4.13
C VAL A 119 13.15 -6.80 5.01
N VAL A 120 13.48 -6.75 6.30
CA VAL A 120 12.84 -5.82 7.24
C VAL A 120 13.53 -4.46 7.12
N LEU A 121 12.77 -3.45 6.74
CA LEU A 121 13.26 -2.08 6.62
C LEU A 121 13.15 -1.39 7.99
N ALA A 122 14.28 -0.86 8.49
CA ALA A 122 14.36 -0.11 9.74
C ALA A 122 13.54 1.19 9.69
#